data_AF-A0A8B7D617-F1
#
_entry.id   AF-A0A8B7D617-F1
#
_cell.length_a   1.000
_cell.length_b   1.000
_cell.length_c   1.000
_cell.angle_alpha   90.00
_cell.angle_beta   90.00
_cell.angle_gamma   90.00
#
_symmetry.space_group_name_H-M   'P 1'
#
loop_
_entity.id
_entity.type
_entity.pdbx_description
1 polymer ?
#
loop_
_entity_poly.entity_id
_entity_poly.type
_entity_poly.pdbx_seq_one_letter_code
_entity_poly.pdbx_strand_id
1 'polypeptide(L)'
;MQLENAESEIKTLKSRLKELEIIQGKVTIQEKNLQEMHLLMKTPVTFCLQKLFKNVQNLRNVRAKFASGENLFPAQIQKMVDLMLHSHENINLGQMRHYQNVITTQSFIKEHNYQISNCTNKEKLQSLIEARDKAIKKLVHEIKVFLKHVALLPTAERLSKLKSVQCEINNQYKNVLENRHIVESLEHPTLESAVEKFETSTMLKNDKLNALQLAANEKSNKFYTALSESLRECHCVVKDVKGEVENIDNCIKEYEEAIYEEINQITALEELYNNENVLSDVVIALEKSISSEILDIQILQSSLIADYEKMMEKYESILNNKPDTTNVFIIRKKLKVLKSKHRHLLADINDIEEDSEENESVNVELLEEKLKELRRDLHYVFVEELKEMRKLLNLYEDFPELSQLYPELHLDKFKLMMESASLRPITELGNLYLSASKLISWILVLYTHYKIAEKVGYPLPGMQKAII
;
A
#
# COMPACT_ATOMS: atom_id res chain seq x y z
N MET A 1 68.87 4.04 -89.79
CA MET A 1 67.58 3.56 -89.21
C MET A 1 67.73 2.46 -88.15
N GLN A 2 68.22 1.24 -88.44
CA GLN A 2 68.39 0.21 -87.37
C GLN A 2 69.55 0.51 -86.38
N LEU A 3 70.63 1.16 -86.83
CA LEU A 3 71.78 1.51 -85.99
C LEU A 3 71.53 2.71 -85.05
N GLU A 4 70.85 3.76 -85.54
CA GLU A 4 70.46 4.92 -84.73
C GLU A 4 69.46 4.56 -83.63
N ASN A 5 68.60 3.57 -83.87
CA ASN A 5 67.65 3.10 -82.86
C ASN A 5 68.38 2.35 -81.73
N ALA A 6 69.40 1.57 -82.06
CA ALA A 6 70.23 0.87 -81.07
C ALA A 6 71.09 1.86 -80.24
N GLU A 7 71.62 2.91 -80.84
CA GLU A 7 72.37 3.94 -80.10
C GLU A 7 71.48 4.77 -79.16
N SER A 8 70.25 5.06 -79.59
CA SER A 8 69.22 5.70 -78.75
C SER A 8 68.86 4.81 -77.55
N GLU A 9 68.63 3.51 -77.77
CA GLU A 9 68.36 2.55 -76.70
C GLU A 9 69.53 2.42 -75.72
N ILE A 10 70.77 2.33 -76.21
CA ILE A 10 71.96 2.26 -75.35
C ILE A 10 72.11 3.51 -74.49
N LYS A 11 71.86 4.70 -75.04
CA LYS A 11 71.89 5.97 -74.30
C LYS A 11 70.81 6.00 -73.22
N THR A 12 69.62 5.52 -73.55
CA THR A 12 68.49 5.42 -72.62
C THR A 12 68.79 4.43 -71.50
N LEU A 13 69.33 3.26 -71.82
CA LEU A 13 69.73 2.25 -70.82
C LEU A 13 70.83 2.77 -69.89
N LYS A 14 71.83 3.50 -70.40
CA LYS A 14 72.86 4.13 -69.57
C LYS A 14 72.29 5.18 -68.61
N SER A 15 71.30 5.96 -69.06
CA SER A 15 70.63 6.93 -68.18
C SER A 15 69.84 6.23 -67.05
N ARG A 16 69.12 5.15 -67.38
CA ARG A 16 68.38 4.35 -66.39
C ARG A 16 69.32 3.64 -65.41
N LEU A 17 70.47 3.16 -65.86
CA LEU A 17 71.47 2.55 -64.99
C LEU A 17 71.99 3.56 -63.94
N LYS A 18 72.25 4.80 -64.38
CA LYS A 18 72.70 5.87 -63.49
C LYS A 18 71.62 6.30 -62.48
N GLU A 19 70.35 6.31 -62.90
CA GLU A 19 69.22 6.53 -61.98
C GLU A 19 69.08 5.40 -60.95
N LEU A 20 69.26 4.14 -61.36
CA LEU A 20 69.23 2.99 -60.46
C LEU A 20 70.37 3.04 -59.44
N GLU A 21 71.58 3.45 -59.82
CA GLU A 21 72.70 3.64 -58.88
C GLU A 21 72.39 4.72 -57.83
N ILE A 22 71.75 5.82 -58.23
CA ILE A 22 71.31 6.89 -57.31
C ILE A 22 70.21 6.38 -56.36
N ILE A 23 69.24 5.63 -56.89
CA ILE A 23 68.17 5.04 -56.08
C ILE A 23 68.76 4.03 -55.09
N GLN A 24 69.69 3.18 -55.53
CA GLN A 24 70.35 2.21 -54.67
C GLN A 24 71.15 2.91 -53.55
N GLY A 25 71.86 4.00 -53.85
CA GLY A 25 72.51 4.82 -52.82
C GLY A 25 71.52 5.38 -51.79
N LYS A 26 70.36 5.89 -52.23
CA LYS A 26 69.30 6.39 -51.34
C LYS A 26 68.69 5.29 -50.47
N VAL A 27 68.41 4.13 -51.05
CA VAL A 27 67.87 2.96 -50.31
C VAL A 27 68.87 2.51 -49.25
N THR A 28 70.16 2.42 -49.58
CA THR A 28 71.19 2.01 -48.62
C THR A 28 71.32 2.99 -47.44
N ILE A 29 71.17 4.29 -47.68
CA ILE A 29 71.14 5.31 -46.61
C ILE A 29 69.88 5.15 -45.75
N GLN A 30 68.72 4.93 -46.37
CA GLN A 30 67.48 4.66 -45.64
C GLN A 30 67.55 3.38 -44.79
N GLU A 31 68.15 2.32 -45.29
CA GLU A 31 68.36 1.07 -44.53
C GLU A 31 69.26 1.29 -43.32
N LYS A 32 70.36 2.04 -43.47
CA LYS A 32 71.22 2.44 -42.34
C LYS A 32 70.46 3.27 -41.30
N ASN A 33 69.69 4.27 -41.75
CA ASN A 33 68.89 5.10 -40.85
C ASN A 33 67.83 4.27 -40.10
N LEU A 34 67.20 3.30 -40.77
CA LEU A 34 66.25 2.36 -40.17
C LEU A 34 66.92 1.46 -39.13
N GLN A 35 68.14 0.98 -39.40
CA GLN A 35 68.91 0.17 -38.45
C GLN A 35 69.35 0.97 -37.21
N GLU A 36 69.81 2.22 -37.39
CA GLU A 36 70.13 3.12 -36.27
C GLU A 36 68.90 3.44 -35.43
N MET A 37 67.76 3.73 -36.08
CA MET A 37 66.49 3.94 -35.37
C MET A 37 66.07 2.69 -34.60
N HIS A 38 66.25 1.50 -35.17
CA HIS A 38 65.98 0.23 -34.49
C HIS A 38 66.90 -0.02 -33.28
N LEU A 39 68.16 0.45 -33.34
CA LEU A 39 69.09 0.39 -32.21
C LEU A 39 68.68 1.37 -31.09
N LEU A 40 68.32 2.60 -31.45
CA LEU A 40 67.82 3.62 -30.52
C LEU A 40 66.50 3.18 -29.84
N MET A 41 65.69 2.37 -30.51
CA MET A 41 64.48 1.78 -29.92
C MET A 41 64.75 0.69 -28.88
N LYS A 42 65.97 0.15 -28.77
CA LYS A 42 66.33 -0.89 -27.78
C LYS A 42 66.88 -0.34 -26.46
N THR A 43 66.77 0.97 -26.22
CA THR A 43 67.26 1.56 -24.97
C THR A 43 66.26 1.35 -23.81
N PRO A 44 66.74 1.29 -22.55
CA PRO A 44 65.88 1.18 -21.37
C PRO A 44 64.82 2.29 -21.29
N VAL A 45 65.17 3.51 -21.71
CA VAL A 45 64.26 4.67 -21.73
C VAL A 45 63.08 4.42 -22.69
N THR A 46 63.35 3.89 -23.89
CA THR A 46 62.31 3.56 -24.86
C THR A 46 61.34 2.51 -24.31
N PHE A 47 61.85 1.51 -23.58
CA PHE A 47 61.01 0.48 -22.95
C PHE A 47 60.10 1.07 -21.85
N CYS A 48 60.64 1.94 -20.99
CA CYS A 48 59.86 2.64 -19.95
C CYS A 48 58.74 3.47 -20.56
N LEU A 49 59.02 4.25 -21.61
CA LEU A 49 58.00 5.08 -22.28
C LEU A 49 56.94 4.23 -23.00
N GLN A 50 57.32 3.12 -23.64
CA GLN A 50 56.36 2.20 -24.26
C GLN A 50 55.41 1.58 -23.23
N LYS A 51 55.94 1.17 -22.07
CA LYS A 51 55.14 0.64 -20.96
C LYS A 51 54.16 1.71 -20.45
N LEU A 52 54.65 2.92 -20.18
CA LEU A 52 53.81 4.04 -19.74
C LEU A 52 52.71 4.33 -20.76
N PHE A 53 53.04 4.39 -22.05
CA PHE A 53 52.08 4.64 -23.11
C PHE A 53 50.97 3.57 -23.15
N LYS A 54 51.33 2.29 -22.97
CA LYS A 54 50.35 1.20 -22.86
C LYS A 54 49.44 1.39 -21.65
N ASN A 55 49.97 1.80 -20.51
CA ASN A 55 49.18 2.09 -19.30
C ASN A 55 48.23 3.27 -19.52
N VAL A 56 48.68 4.34 -20.18
CA VAL A 56 47.84 5.49 -20.54
C VAL A 56 46.72 5.10 -21.50
N GLN A 57 46.99 4.23 -22.47
CA GLN A 57 45.95 3.69 -23.36
C GLN A 57 44.92 2.87 -22.60
N ASN A 58 45.37 2.01 -21.67
CA ASN A 58 44.46 1.25 -20.80
C ASN A 58 43.59 2.20 -19.97
N LEU A 59 44.19 3.24 -19.38
CA LEU A 59 43.46 4.24 -18.61
C LEU A 59 42.42 4.97 -19.46
N ARG A 60 42.75 5.36 -20.70
CA ARG A 60 41.78 5.97 -21.63
C ARG A 60 40.60 5.04 -21.90
N ASN A 61 40.85 3.74 -22.09
CA ASN A 61 39.80 2.76 -22.32
C ASN A 61 38.91 2.58 -21.09
N VAL A 62 39.48 2.60 -19.89
CA VAL A 62 38.74 2.58 -18.62
C VAL A 62 37.89 3.85 -18.51
N ARG A 63 38.49 5.05 -18.61
CA ARG A 63 37.76 6.33 -18.57
C ARG A 63 36.62 6.41 -19.59
N ALA A 64 36.80 5.88 -20.80
CA ALA A 64 35.77 5.87 -21.84
C ALA A 64 34.55 5.01 -21.48
N LYS A 65 34.75 3.91 -20.75
CA LYS A 65 33.65 3.07 -20.24
C LYS A 65 32.92 3.71 -19.07
N PHE A 66 33.62 4.55 -18.30
CA PHE A 66 33.13 5.18 -17.08
C PHE A 66 32.98 6.69 -17.23
N ALA A 67 32.67 7.18 -18.43
CA ALA A 67 32.48 8.59 -18.68
C ALA A 67 31.42 9.14 -17.70
N SER A 68 31.78 10.20 -16.97
CA SER A 68 30.89 10.90 -16.03
C SER A 68 29.70 11.46 -16.81
N GLY A 69 28.62 10.69 -16.92
CA GLY A 69 27.39 11.15 -17.54
C GLY A 69 26.70 12.16 -16.64
N GLU A 70 26.13 13.22 -17.23
CA GLU A 70 25.32 14.22 -16.52
C GLU A 70 24.00 13.62 -15.99
N ASN A 71 23.54 12.49 -16.54
CA ASN A 71 22.30 11.85 -16.13
C ASN A 71 22.54 10.85 -14.99
N LEU A 72 21.97 11.15 -13.82
CA LEU A 72 21.99 10.29 -12.64
C LEU A 72 21.37 8.91 -12.95
N PHE A 73 20.21 8.92 -13.61
CA PHE A 73 19.48 7.71 -13.98
C PHE A 73 19.55 7.41 -15.48
N PRO A 74 19.36 6.13 -15.91
CA PRO A 74 18.93 5.83 -17.26
C PRO A 74 17.68 6.65 -17.61
N ALA A 75 17.64 7.25 -18.81
CA ALA A 75 16.58 8.18 -19.21
C ALA A 75 15.14 7.65 -19.00
N GLN A 76 14.97 6.34 -19.15
CA GLN A 76 13.70 5.64 -18.90
C GLN A 76 13.31 5.65 -17.41
N ILE A 77 14.24 5.31 -16.52
CA ILE A 77 14.02 5.34 -15.07
C ILE A 77 13.74 6.76 -14.60
N GLN A 78 14.49 7.75 -15.10
CA GLN A 78 14.24 9.16 -14.77
C GLN A 78 12.80 9.56 -15.09
N LYS A 79 12.32 9.23 -16.29
CA LYS A 79 10.94 9.50 -16.71
C LYS A 79 9.90 8.84 -15.79
N MET A 80 10.17 7.63 -15.30
CA MET A 80 9.29 6.92 -14.37
C MET A 80 9.30 7.55 -12.98
N VAL A 81 10.48 7.94 -12.47
CA VAL A 81 10.63 8.68 -11.21
C VAL A 81 9.88 10.00 -11.30
N ASP A 82 10.02 10.75 -12.39
CA ASP A 82 9.31 12.01 -12.58
C ASP A 82 7.79 11.82 -12.62
N LEU A 83 7.32 10.76 -13.27
CA LEU A 83 5.90 10.42 -13.30
C LEU A 83 5.32 10.09 -11.91
N MET A 84 6.14 9.55 -11.01
CA MET A 84 5.69 9.10 -9.68
C MET A 84 5.96 10.11 -8.57
N LEU A 85 7.02 10.92 -8.64
CA LEU A 85 7.37 11.89 -7.59
C LEU A 85 7.01 13.33 -7.95
N HIS A 86 7.09 13.70 -9.23
CA HIS A 86 6.95 15.08 -9.68
C HIS A 86 5.60 15.38 -10.35
N SER A 87 4.77 14.36 -10.59
CA SER A 87 3.44 14.50 -11.16
C SER A 87 2.42 14.95 -10.11
N HIS A 88 1.72 16.06 -10.38
CA HIS A 88 0.56 16.49 -9.57
C HIS A 88 -0.69 15.62 -9.77
N GLU A 89 -0.67 14.69 -10.72
CA GLU A 89 -1.79 13.80 -11.05
C GLU A 89 -1.80 12.50 -10.24
N ASN A 90 -0.94 12.36 -9.24
CA ASN A 90 -0.83 11.12 -8.46
C ASN A 90 -2.10 10.85 -7.65
N ILE A 91 -2.62 9.63 -7.76
CA ILE A 91 -3.85 9.19 -7.12
C ILE A 91 -3.52 8.18 -6.03
N ASN A 92 -3.14 8.68 -4.85
CA ASN A 92 -2.92 7.86 -3.66
C ASN A 92 -4.04 8.09 -2.65
N LEU A 93 -4.88 7.09 -2.41
CA LEU A 93 -6.02 7.22 -1.50
C LEU A 93 -5.56 7.60 -0.10
N GLY A 94 -4.51 6.96 0.41
CA GLY A 94 -3.95 7.20 1.74
C GLY A 94 -3.46 8.63 1.96
N GLN A 95 -3.04 9.33 0.90
CA GLN A 95 -2.56 10.72 0.97
C GLN A 95 -3.65 11.75 0.62
N MET A 96 -4.80 11.32 0.10
CA MET A 96 -5.92 12.21 -0.22
C MET A 96 -6.58 12.75 1.04
N ARG A 97 -6.42 14.06 1.28
CA ARG A 97 -7.01 14.76 2.44
C ARG A 97 -8.51 14.52 2.59
N HIS A 98 -9.27 14.58 1.49
CA HIS A 98 -10.72 14.37 1.52
C HIS A 98 -11.10 12.94 1.92
N TYR A 99 -10.33 11.94 1.46
CA TYR A 99 -10.52 10.54 1.86
C TYR A 99 -10.17 10.32 3.33
N GLN A 100 -9.06 10.88 3.79
CA GLN A 100 -8.68 10.84 5.21
C GLN A 100 -9.76 11.44 6.11
N ASN A 101 -10.32 12.60 5.74
CA ASN A 101 -11.41 13.23 6.49
C ASN A 101 -12.63 12.32 6.63
N VAL A 102 -13.00 11.60 5.56
CA VAL A 102 -14.11 10.64 5.57
C VAL A 102 -13.82 9.49 6.55
N ILE A 103 -12.64 8.87 6.47
CA ILE A 103 -12.24 7.78 7.38
C ILE A 103 -12.23 8.26 8.84
N THR A 104 -11.59 9.41 9.12
CA THR A 104 -11.51 9.96 10.47
C THR A 104 -12.90 10.26 11.02
N THR A 105 -13.77 10.89 10.22
CA THR A 105 -15.13 11.21 10.67
C THR A 105 -15.96 9.94 10.90
N GLN A 106 -15.80 8.92 10.06
CA GLN A 106 -16.43 7.62 10.26
C GLN A 106 -15.97 6.97 11.58
N SER A 107 -14.69 7.09 11.92
CA SER A 107 -14.14 6.58 13.19
C SER A 107 -14.77 7.29 14.40
N PHE A 108 -15.00 8.61 14.32
CA PHE A 108 -15.69 9.36 15.38
C PHE A 108 -17.14 8.91 15.57
N ILE A 109 -17.87 8.58 14.50
CA ILE A 109 -19.24 8.06 14.61
C ILE A 109 -19.25 6.71 15.33
N LYS A 110 -18.30 5.82 14.99
CA LYS A 110 -18.16 4.52 15.68
C LYS A 110 -17.89 4.71 17.17
N GLU A 111 -16.99 5.63 17.51
CA GLU A 111 -16.67 5.97 18.90
C GLU A 111 -17.88 6.54 19.64
N HIS A 112 -18.61 7.49 19.03
CA HIS A 112 -19.84 8.02 19.63
C HIS A 112 -20.91 6.95 19.83
N ASN A 113 -21.10 6.04 18.87
CA ASN A 113 -22.04 4.92 19.02
C ASN A 113 -21.64 4.01 20.18
N TYR A 114 -20.34 3.69 20.33
CA TYR A 114 -19.85 2.90 21.46
C TYR A 114 -20.09 3.60 22.80
N GLN A 115 -19.84 4.91 22.89
CA GLN A 115 -20.08 5.69 24.09
C GLN A 115 -21.56 5.78 24.45
N ILE A 116 -22.45 5.89 23.45
CA ILE A 116 -23.90 5.89 23.62
C ILE A 116 -24.37 4.55 24.18
N SER A 117 -23.94 3.43 23.58
CA SER A 117 -24.32 2.08 24.04
C SER A 117 -23.97 1.83 25.51
N ASN A 118 -22.84 2.37 25.98
CA ASN A 118 -22.34 2.18 27.35
C ASN A 118 -22.67 3.34 28.30
N CYS A 119 -23.52 4.29 27.89
CA CYS A 119 -23.82 5.47 28.69
C CYS A 119 -24.76 5.14 29.84
N THR A 120 -24.28 5.27 31.09
CA THR A 120 -25.10 5.09 32.29
C THR A 120 -25.73 6.39 32.79
N ASN A 121 -25.21 7.55 32.37
CA ASN A 121 -25.69 8.86 32.80
C ASN A 121 -26.67 9.45 31.77
N LYS A 122 -27.95 9.56 32.15
CA LYS A 122 -29.02 10.11 31.31
C LYS A 122 -28.81 11.56 30.89
N GLU A 123 -28.16 12.39 31.71
CA GLU A 123 -27.88 13.79 31.39
C GLU A 123 -26.81 13.90 30.28
N LYS A 124 -25.85 12.97 30.27
CA LYS A 124 -24.78 12.91 29.26
C LYS A 124 -25.26 12.30 27.95
N LEU A 125 -26.23 11.39 27.98
CA LEU A 125 -26.74 10.67 26.82
C LEU A 125 -27.20 11.60 25.69
N GLN A 126 -27.98 12.64 26.02
CA GLN A 126 -28.47 13.59 25.02
C GLN A 126 -27.33 14.34 24.32
N SER A 127 -26.31 14.77 25.07
CA SER A 127 -25.13 15.43 24.51
C SER A 127 -24.32 14.53 23.57
N LEU A 128 -24.25 13.22 23.87
CA LEU A 128 -23.57 12.23 23.02
C LEU A 128 -24.33 11.96 21.73
N ILE A 129 -25.67 11.90 21.79
CA ILE A 129 -26.53 11.78 20.60
C ILE A 129 -26.35 12.99 19.69
N GLU A 130 -26.34 14.20 20.25
CA GLU A 130 -26.12 15.43 19.47
C GLU A 130 -24.72 15.48 18.84
N ALA A 131 -23.69 15.03 19.57
CA ALA A 131 -22.34 14.91 19.03
C ALA A 131 -22.27 13.90 17.88
N ARG A 132 -22.93 12.73 18.00
CA ARG A 132 -23.05 11.75 16.91
C ARG A 132 -23.75 12.36 15.71
N ASP A 133 -24.92 12.96 15.88
CA ASP A 133 -25.70 13.55 14.79
C ASP A 133 -24.91 14.66 14.07
N LYS A 134 -24.12 15.44 14.81
CA LYS A 134 -23.18 16.42 14.24
C LYS A 134 -22.07 15.74 13.43
N ALA A 135 -21.48 14.65 13.94
CA ALA A 135 -20.48 13.87 13.23
C ALA A 135 -21.04 13.23 11.95
N ILE A 136 -22.28 12.72 11.99
CA ILE A 136 -22.98 12.18 10.82
C ILE A 136 -23.19 13.27 9.75
N LYS A 137 -23.68 14.46 10.14
CA LYS A 137 -23.82 15.61 9.21
C LYS A 137 -22.50 15.99 8.57
N LYS A 138 -21.41 15.99 9.36
CA LYS A 138 -20.06 16.23 8.87
C LYS A 138 -19.65 15.14 7.88
N LEU A 139 -19.85 13.85 8.19
CA LEU A 139 -19.50 12.74 7.30
C LEU A 139 -20.20 12.86 5.95
N VAL A 140 -21.51 13.13 5.94
CA VAL A 140 -22.29 13.33 4.70
C VAL A 140 -21.69 14.48 3.87
N HIS A 141 -21.28 15.57 4.52
CA HIS A 141 -20.63 16.68 3.82
C HIS A 141 -19.25 16.29 3.25
N GLU A 142 -18.40 15.63 4.05
CA GLU A 142 -17.07 15.19 3.61
C GLU A 142 -17.16 14.17 2.46
N ILE A 143 -18.13 13.25 2.50
CA ILE A 143 -18.39 12.32 1.39
C ILE A 143 -18.78 13.10 0.12
N LYS A 144 -19.67 14.10 0.21
CA LYS A 144 -20.04 14.94 -0.94
C LYS A 144 -18.83 15.69 -1.53
N VAL A 145 -17.95 16.21 -0.68
CA VAL A 145 -16.72 16.89 -1.12
C VAL A 145 -15.77 15.89 -1.76
N PHE A 146 -15.57 14.72 -1.16
CA PHE A 146 -14.73 13.65 -1.70
C PHE A 146 -15.22 13.18 -3.07
N LEU A 147 -16.51 12.86 -3.23
CA LEU A 147 -17.07 12.40 -4.51
C LEU A 147 -16.93 13.45 -5.60
N LYS A 148 -17.13 14.74 -5.28
CA LYS A 148 -16.88 15.84 -6.22
C LYS A 148 -15.41 15.94 -6.63
N HIS A 149 -14.49 15.77 -5.69
CA HIS A 149 -13.06 15.78 -5.98
C HIS A 149 -12.68 14.60 -6.89
N VAL A 150 -13.14 13.40 -6.57
CA VAL A 150 -12.88 12.18 -7.34
C VAL A 150 -13.40 12.29 -8.78
N ALA A 151 -14.57 12.91 -8.98
CA ALA A 151 -15.13 13.13 -10.31
C ALA A 151 -14.26 14.02 -11.22
N LEU A 152 -13.35 14.82 -10.65
CA LEU A 152 -12.41 15.67 -11.40
C LEU A 152 -11.07 14.99 -11.69
N LEU A 153 -10.80 13.82 -11.10
CA LEU A 153 -9.53 13.13 -11.29
C LEU A 153 -9.47 12.45 -12.67
N PRO A 154 -8.33 12.53 -13.39
CA PRO A 154 -8.14 11.88 -14.68
C PRO A 154 -7.85 10.37 -14.53
N THR A 155 -8.70 9.64 -13.79
CA THR A 155 -8.46 8.24 -13.38
C THR A 155 -8.21 7.30 -14.56
N ALA A 156 -8.96 7.45 -15.66
CA ALA A 156 -8.81 6.60 -16.85
C ALA A 156 -7.49 6.85 -17.59
N GLU A 157 -7.13 8.11 -17.79
CA GLU A 157 -5.87 8.49 -18.46
C GLU A 157 -4.66 8.10 -17.60
N ARG A 158 -4.71 8.41 -16.29
CA ARG A 158 -3.65 8.05 -15.33
C ARG A 158 -3.46 6.54 -15.27
N LEU A 159 -4.53 5.77 -15.19
CA LEU A 159 -4.47 4.29 -15.19
C LEU A 159 -3.83 3.74 -16.47
N SER A 160 -4.15 4.31 -17.64
CA SER A 160 -3.55 3.90 -18.91
C SER A 160 -2.05 4.18 -18.94
N LYS A 161 -1.63 5.39 -18.52
CA LYS A 161 -0.20 5.77 -18.40
C LYS A 161 0.55 4.82 -17.45
N LEU A 162 0.01 4.59 -16.25
CA LEU A 162 0.62 3.72 -15.25
C LEU A 162 0.76 2.27 -15.73
N LYS A 163 -0.28 1.71 -16.37
CA LYS A 163 -0.19 0.35 -16.95
C LYS A 163 0.85 0.25 -18.06
N SER A 164 0.96 1.28 -18.91
CA SER A 164 1.99 1.33 -19.94
C SER A 164 3.39 1.31 -19.32
N VAL A 165 3.61 2.12 -18.29
CA VAL A 165 4.89 2.21 -17.59
C VAL A 165 5.19 0.93 -16.79
N GLN A 166 4.19 0.32 -16.16
CA GLN A 166 4.31 -0.96 -15.48
C GLN A 166 4.72 -2.08 -16.46
N CYS A 167 4.20 -2.06 -17.68
CA CYS A 167 4.61 -3.00 -18.73
C CYS A 167 6.07 -2.75 -19.15
N GLU A 168 6.47 -1.48 -19.30
CA GLU A 168 7.84 -1.11 -19.65
C GLU A 168 8.86 -1.56 -18.59
N ILE A 169 8.61 -1.27 -17.31
CA ILE A 169 9.52 -1.64 -16.21
C ILE A 169 9.61 -3.17 -16.06
N ASN A 170 8.48 -3.88 -16.19
CA ASN A 170 8.45 -5.34 -16.10
C ASN A 170 9.21 -5.99 -17.26
N ASN A 171 9.14 -5.45 -18.47
CA ASN A 171 9.83 -6.01 -19.63
C ASN A 171 11.35 -5.78 -19.57
N GLN A 172 11.78 -4.59 -19.12
CA GLN A 172 13.21 -4.22 -19.10
C GLN A 172 13.95 -4.78 -17.87
N TYR A 173 13.27 -4.84 -16.72
CA TYR A 173 13.89 -5.20 -15.44
C TYR A 173 13.33 -6.51 -14.85
N LYS A 174 12.75 -7.37 -15.70
CA LYS A 174 12.18 -8.66 -15.31
C LYS A 174 13.06 -9.45 -14.33
N ASN A 175 14.35 -9.59 -14.66
CA ASN A 175 15.30 -10.35 -13.84
C ASN A 175 15.50 -9.73 -12.45
N VAL A 176 15.50 -8.40 -12.35
CA VAL A 176 15.63 -7.68 -11.07
C VAL A 176 14.39 -7.90 -10.21
N LEU A 177 13.21 -7.85 -10.84
CA LEU A 177 11.93 -8.01 -10.17
C LEU A 177 11.64 -9.47 -9.77
N GLU A 178 12.07 -10.45 -10.55
CA GLU A 178 11.90 -11.88 -10.22
C GLU A 178 12.84 -12.33 -9.10
N ASN A 179 14.05 -11.78 -9.03
CA ASN A 179 15.00 -12.07 -7.95
C ASN A 179 14.61 -11.43 -6.59
N ARG A 180 13.58 -10.58 -6.57
CA ARG A 180 13.03 -9.91 -5.39
C ARG A 180 12.47 -10.87 -4.34
N HIS A 181 11.92 -12.02 -4.75
CA HIS A 181 11.30 -13.01 -3.86
C HIS A 181 12.27 -13.70 -2.91
N ILE A 182 13.59 -13.55 -3.10
CA ILE A 182 14.61 -14.14 -2.23
C ILE A 182 14.84 -13.27 -0.97
N VAL A 183 14.41 -12.01 -0.98
CA VAL A 183 14.67 -11.01 0.09
C VAL A 183 13.35 -10.43 0.62
N GLU A 184 12.38 -11.29 0.95
CA GLU A 184 11.07 -10.86 1.51
C GLU A 184 11.12 -10.45 3.01
N SER A 185 12.30 -10.33 3.63
CA SER A 185 12.44 -10.06 5.07
C SER A 185 12.85 -8.63 5.45
N LEU A 186 13.04 -7.72 4.49
CA LEU A 186 13.45 -6.35 4.77
C LEU A 186 12.36 -5.36 4.32
N GLU A 187 12.02 -4.41 5.20
CA GLU A 187 11.20 -3.26 4.85
C GLU A 187 11.80 -2.58 3.61
N HIS A 188 11.16 -2.76 2.46
CA HIS A 188 11.62 -2.09 1.24
C HIS A 188 11.47 -0.57 1.42
N PRO A 189 12.52 0.22 1.11
CA PRO A 189 12.49 1.66 1.23
C PRO A 189 11.39 2.29 0.37
N THR A 190 10.92 3.47 0.77
CA THR A 190 10.01 4.26 -0.07
C THR A 190 10.72 4.69 -1.35
N LEU A 191 9.95 5.07 -2.38
CA LEU A 191 10.53 5.53 -3.65
C LEU A 191 11.46 6.74 -3.43
N GLU A 192 11.03 7.69 -2.61
CA GLU A 192 11.83 8.87 -2.26
C GLU A 192 13.16 8.49 -1.62
N SER A 193 13.13 7.58 -0.64
CA SER A 193 14.36 7.13 0.04
C SER A 193 15.28 6.35 -0.89
N ALA A 194 14.72 5.53 -1.78
CA ALA A 194 15.51 4.77 -2.75
C ALA A 194 16.18 5.70 -3.77
N VAL A 195 15.46 6.72 -4.26
CA VAL A 195 15.98 7.74 -5.17
C VAL A 195 17.08 8.56 -4.50
N GLU A 196 16.84 9.06 -3.28
CA GLU A 196 17.83 9.83 -2.51
C GLU A 196 19.12 9.03 -2.26
N LYS A 197 18.99 7.75 -1.88
CA LYS A 197 20.12 6.84 -1.69
C LYS A 197 20.90 6.66 -3.00
N PHE A 198 20.20 6.47 -4.12
CA PHE A 198 20.82 6.33 -5.43
C PHE A 198 21.56 7.60 -5.87
N GLU A 199 20.94 8.76 -5.72
CA GLU A 199 21.54 10.05 -6.08
C GLU A 199 22.79 10.29 -5.24
N THR A 200 22.71 10.08 -3.93
CA THR A 200 23.85 10.24 -3.00
C THR A 200 24.99 9.31 -3.35
N SER A 201 24.72 8.01 -3.59
CA SER A 201 25.73 7.03 -4.00
C SER A 201 26.37 7.40 -5.34
N THR A 202 25.59 7.92 -6.29
CA THR A 202 26.08 8.32 -7.61
C THR A 202 26.96 9.57 -7.52
N MET A 203 26.56 10.57 -6.73
CA MET A 203 27.36 11.77 -6.49
C MET A 203 28.69 11.42 -5.83
N LEU A 204 28.69 10.64 -4.75
CA LEU A 204 29.92 10.21 -4.06
C LEU A 204 30.86 9.44 -4.99
N LYS A 205 30.32 8.61 -5.89
CA LYS A 205 31.10 7.90 -6.91
C LYS A 205 31.74 8.87 -7.89
N ASN A 206 30.96 9.81 -8.43
CA ASN A 206 31.46 10.80 -9.38
C ASN A 206 32.52 11.70 -8.76
N ASP A 207 32.34 12.14 -7.51
CA ASP A 207 33.32 12.97 -6.80
C ASP A 207 34.65 12.23 -6.62
N LYS A 208 34.62 10.95 -6.21
CA LYS A 208 35.81 10.12 -6.11
C LYS A 208 36.50 9.92 -7.46
N LEU A 209 35.72 9.63 -8.50
CA LEU A 209 36.24 9.42 -9.86
C LEU A 209 36.88 10.70 -10.41
N ASN A 210 36.26 11.86 -10.19
CA ASN A 210 36.82 13.16 -10.56
C ASN A 210 38.12 13.45 -9.81
N ALA A 211 38.18 13.19 -8.50
CA ALA A 211 39.40 13.39 -7.71
C ALA A 211 40.56 12.51 -8.21
N LEU A 212 40.30 11.24 -8.52
CA LEU A 212 41.30 10.31 -9.08
C LEU A 212 41.79 10.78 -10.45
N GLN A 213 40.87 11.20 -11.33
CA GLN A 213 41.23 11.73 -12.63
C GLN A 213 42.10 12.99 -12.53
N LEU A 214 41.77 13.88 -11.60
CA LEU A 214 42.49 15.12 -11.36
C LEU A 214 43.92 14.83 -10.87
N ALA A 215 44.09 13.92 -9.91
CA ALA A 215 45.40 13.47 -9.43
C ALA A 215 46.26 12.85 -10.55
N ALA A 216 45.69 11.96 -11.37
CA ALA A 216 46.42 11.36 -12.49
C ALA A 216 46.76 12.40 -13.58
N ASN A 217 45.87 13.36 -13.84
CA ASN A 217 46.13 14.46 -14.78
C ASN A 217 47.22 15.40 -14.26
N GLU A 218 47.27 15.70 -12.96
CA GLU A 218 48.35 16.48 -12.34
C GLU A 218 49.71 15.79 -12.51
N LYS A 219 49.79 14.48 -12.22
CA LYS A 219 51.02 13.69 -12.43
C LYS A 219 51.41 13.60 -13.91
N SER A 220 50.43 13.49 -14.81
CA SER A 220 50.64 13.55 -16.26
C SER A 220 51.26 14.88 -16.67
N ASN A 221 50.68 16.00 -16.23
CA ASN A 221 51.16 17.35 -16.54
C ASN A 221 52.56 17.59 -16.00
N LYS A 222 52.86 17.10 -14.79
CA LYS A 222 54.19 17.13 -14.19
C LYS A 222 55.22 16.39 -15.06
N PHE A 223 54.90 15.15 -15.46
CA PHE A 223 55.73 14.38 -16.38
C PHE A 223 55.97 15.08 -17.72
N TYR A 224 54.93 15.62 -18.36
CA TYR A 224 55.06 16.36 -19.62
C TYR A 224 55.93 17.62 -19.48
N THR A 225 55.79 18.34 -18.37
CA THR A 225 56.59 19.54 -18.09
C THR A 225 58.06 19.18 -17.90
N ALA A 226 58.37 18.19 -17.05
CA ALA A 226 59.73 17.72 -16.81
C ALA A 226 60.40 17.20 -18.10
N LEU A 227 59.65 16.46 -18.93
CA LEU A 227 60.15 15.98 -20.22
C LEU A 227 60.43 17.13 -21.19
N SER A 228 59.54 18.11 -21.29
CA SER A 228 59.71 19.29 -22.14
C SER A 228 60.91 20.14 -21.72
N GLU A 229 61.10 20.33 -20.41
CA GLU A 229 62.24 21.07 -19.85
C GLU A 229 63.56 20.33 -20.12
N SER A 230 63.60 19.02 -19.90
CA SER A 230 64.77 18.18 -20.19
C SER A 230 65.17 18.21 -21.67
N LEU A 231 64.19 18.15 -22.57
CA LEU A 231 64.42 18.26 -24.02
C LEU A 231 64.95 19.64 -24.41
N ARG A 232 64.42 20.70 -23.79
CA ARG A 232 64.90 22.08 -23.99
C ARG A 232 66.36 22.23 -23.55
N GLU A 233 66.75 21.62 -22.43
CA GLU A 233 68.14 21.63 -21.96
C GLU A 233 69.08 20.88 -22.91
N CYS A 234 68.68 19.70 -23.38
CA CYS A 234 69.44 18.94 -24.38
C CYS A 234 69.63 19.71 -25.71
N HIS A 235 68.70 20.60 -26.06
CA HIS A 235 68.78 21.43 -27.26
C HIS A 235 69.62 22.71 -27.09
N CYS A 236 69.95 23.11 -25.86
CA CYS A 236 70.75 24.31 -25.60
C CYS A 236 72.25 23.96 -25.60
N VAL A 237 72.95 24.33 -26.68
CA VAL A 237 74.41 24.12 -26.84
C VAL A 237 75.27 25.06 -25.96
N VAL A 238 74.65 26.06 -25.31
CA VAL A 238 75.35 27.16 -24.65
C VAL A 238 75.19 27.08 -23.14
N LYS A 239 76.34 27.20 -22.45
CA LYS A 239 76.55 27.17 -21.00
C LYS A 239 75.57 28.05 -20.21
N ASP A 240 75.35 27.60 -18.97
CA ASP A 240 74.53 28.17 -17.90
C ASP A 240 73.04 27.79 -17.93
N VAL A 241 72.77 26.50 -17.87
CA VAL A 241 71.48 26.04 -17.34
C VAL A 241 71.60 25.87 -15.83
N LYS A 242 70.91 26.75 -15.08
CA LYS A 242 70.79 26.72 -13.61
C LYS A 242 69.39 26.29 -13.18
N GLY A 243 68.88 25.22 -13.76
CA GLY A 243 67.64 24.57 -13.34
C GLY A 243 67.95 23.20 -12.75
N GLU A 244 67.45 22.91 -11.55
CA GLU A 244 67.30 21.51 -11.15
C GLU A 244 66.16 20.93 -12.00
N VAL A 245 66.51 20.16 -13.02
CA VAL A 245 65.53 19.40 -13.80
C VAL A 245 64.94 18.34 -12.90
N GLU A 246 63.61 18.31 -12.78
CA GLU A 246 62.93 17.22 -12.09
C GLU A 246 63.31 15.87 -12.69
N ASN A 247 63.59 14.90 -11.82
CA ASN A 247 63.98 13.57 -12.25
C ASN A 247 62.83 12.90 -13.03
N ILE A 248 63.02 12.74 -14.35
CA ILE A 248 62.03 12.13 -15.25
C ILE A 248 61.66 10.72 -14.78
N ASP A 249 62.62 9.92 -14.27
CA ASP A 249 62.33 8.56 -13.79
C ASP A 249 61.37 8.57 -12.60
N ASN A 250 61.49 9.57 -11.72
CA ASN A 250 60.53 9.76 -10.63
C ASN A 250 59.16 10.22 -11.15
N CYS A 251 59.13 11.13 -12.13
CA CYS A 251 57.88 11.57 -12.75
C CYS A 251 57.14 10.43 -13.46
N ILE A 252 57.88 9.55 -14.15
CA ILE A 252 57.33 8.34 -14.78
C ILE A 252 56.75 7.42 -13.71
N LYS A 253 57.46 7.16 -12.61
CA LYS A 253 56.97 6.31 -11.51
C LYS A 253 55.72 6.90 -10.86
N GLU A 254 55.74 8.18 -10.49
CA GLU A 254 54.58 8.86 -9.90
C GLU A 254 53.36 8.81 -10.84
N TYR A 255 53.57 8.94 -12.15
CA TYR A 255 52.48 8.85 -13.11
C TYR A 255 51.99 7.40 -13.32
N GLU A 256 52.90 6.42 -13.39
CA GLU A 256 52.52 5.00 -13.44
C GLU A 256 51.71 4.58 -12.19
N GLU A 257 52.13 5.03 -11.01
CA GLU A 257 51.43 4.79 -9.74
C GLU A 257 50.03 5.43 -9.75
N ALA A 258 49.91 6.69 -10.17
CA ALA A 258 48.63 7.37 -10.26
C ALA A 258 47.68 6.71 -11.28
N ILE A 259 48.19 6.25 -12.44
CA ILE A 259 47.41 5.48 -13.41
C ILE A 259 46.91 4.17 -12.78
N TYR A 260 47.79 3.44 -12.10
CA TYR A 260 47.46 2.16 -11.50
C TYR A 260 46.41 2.31 -10.38
N GLU A 261 46.59 3.32 -9.53
CA GLU A 261 45.64 3.65 -8.48
C GLU A 261 44.26 4.05 -9.04
N GLU A 262 44.22 4.92 -10.06
CA GLU A 262 42.97 5.30 -10.71
C GLU A 262 42.25 4.08 -11.29
N ILE A 263 42.95 3.21 -12.05
CA ILE A 263 42.34 2.01 -12.64
C ILE A 263 41.79 1.07 -11.56
N ASN A 264 42.56 0.80 -10.51
CA ASN A 264 42.15 -0.09 -9.43
C ASN A 264 40.95 0.46 -8.67
N GLN A 265 40.99 1.75 -8.31
CA GLN A 265 39.89 2.37 -7.56
C GLN A 265 38.62 2.48 -8.41
N ILE A 266 38.71 2.79 -9.70
CA ILE A 266 37.54 2.76 -10.61
C ILE A 266 36.92 1.36 -10.63
N THR A 267 37.74 0.32 -10.75
CA THR A 267 37.27 -1.08 -10.77
C THR A 267 36.61 -1.47 -9.45
N ALA A 268 37.23 -1.12 -8.31
CA ALA A 268 36.66 -1.40 -6.99
C ALA A 268 35.35 -0.66 -6.73
N LEU A 269 35.22 0.60 -7.19
CA LEU A 269 33.99 1.37 -7.09
C LEU A 269 32.86 0.76 -7.93
N GLU A 270 33.18 0.18 -9.09
CA GLU A 270 32.19 -0.52 -9.92
C GLU A 270 31.67 -1.80 -9.24
N GLU A 271 32.56 -2.60 -8.67
CA GLU A 271 32.18 -3.81 -7.93
C GLU A 271 31.28 -3.47 -6.72
N LEU A 272 31.63 -2.44 -5.95
CA LEU A 272 30.82 -1.98 -4.82
C LEU A 272 29.43 -1.51 -5.30
N TYR A 273 29.37 -0.71 -6.36
CA TYR A 273 28.10 -0.18 -6.87
C TYR A 273 27.18 -1.27 -7.44
N ASN A 274 27.75 -2.26 -8.13
CA ASN A 274 27.02 -3.42 -8.62
C ASN A 274 26.55 -4.33 -7.47
N ASN A 275 27.33 -4.43 -6.39
CA ASN A 275 26.97 -5.23 -5.21
C ASN A 275 25.94 -4.54 -4.30
N GLU A 276 25.95 -3.20 -4.20
CA GLU A 276 25.00 -2.44 -3.37
C GLU A 276 23.58 -2.43 -3.93
N ASN A 277 23.35 -2.90 -5.16
CA ASN A 277 22.02 -3.06 -5.78
C ASN A 277 21.15 -1.78 -5.72
N VAL A 278 21.76 -0.60 -5.65
CA VAL A 278 21.03 0.67 -5.38
C VAL A 278 20.04 1.00 -6.50
N LEU A 279 20.37 0.69 -7.76
CA LEU A 279 19.42 0.83 -8.87
C LEU A 279 18.27 -0.18 -8.77
N SER A 280 18.56 -1.41 -8.31
CA SER A 280 17.55 -2.44 -8.09
C SER A 280 16.55 -2.00 -7.03
N ASP A 281 17.01 -1.35 -5.95
CA ASP A 281 16.15 -0.77 -4.91
C ASP A 281 15.18 0.26 -5.51
N VAL A 282 15.65 1.14 -6.41
CA VAL A 282 14.82 2.14 -7.08
C VAL A 282 13.79 1.48 -8.00
N VAL A 283 14.19 0.50 -8.81
CA VAL A 283 13.30 -0.24 -9.71
C VAL A 283 12.21 -0.98 -8.91
N ILE A 284 12.60 -1.61 -7.80
CA ILE A 284 11.69 -2.26 -6.86
C ILE A 284 10.71 -1.23 -6.26
N ALA A 285 11.21 -0.09 -5.76
CA ALA A 285 10.35 0.91 -5.15
C ALA A 285 9.39 1.56 -6.18
N LEU A 286 9.84 1.75 -7.42
CA LEU A 286 9.03 2.24 -8.54
C LEU A 286 7.90 1.28 -8.86
N GLU A 287 8.20 0.00 -9.09
CA GLU A 287 7.18 -1.01 -9.39
C GLU A 287 6.13 -1.07 -8.27
N LYS A 288 6.57 -1.08 -7.00
CA LYS A 288 5.66 -1.11 -5.85
C LYS A 288 4.75 0.12 -5.81
N SER A 289 5.31 1.30 -6.07
CA SER A 289 4.57 2.57 -6.06
C SER A 289 3.55 2.63 -7.21
N ILE A 290 3.95 2.22 -8.41
CA ILE A 290 3.09 2.13 -9.59
C ILE A 290 1.95 1.13 -9.34
N SER A 291 2.28 -0.06 -8.86
CA SER A 291 1.31 -1.13 -8.56
C SER A 291 0.32 -0.70 -7.47
N SER A 292 0.79 -0.01 -6.43
CA SER A 292 -0.08 0.55 -5.38
C SER A 292 -1.04 1.60 -5.94
N GLU A 293 -0.57 2.54 -6.76
CA GLU A 293 -1.42 3.57 -7.36
C GLU A 293 -2.46 2.97 -8.32
N ILE A 294 -2.08 1.95 -9.11
CA ILE A 294 -3.01 1.21 -9.97
C ILE A 294 -4.14 0.57 -9.13
N LEU A 295 -3.80 -0.07 -8.01
CA LEU A 295 -4.77 -0.68 -7.11
C LEU A 295 -5.72 0.37 -6.52
N ASP A 296 -5.19 1.49 -6.05
CA ASP A 296 -5.98 2.61 -5.51
C ASP A 296 -7.00 3.13 -6.54
N ILE A 297 -6.56 3.35 -7.79
CA ILE A 297 -7.46 3.77 -8.88
C ILE A 297 -8.53 2.71 -9.15
N GLN A 298 -8.18 1.42 -9.13
CA GLN A 298 -9.13 0.33 -9.35
C GLN A 298 -10.17 0.22 -8.22
N ILE A 299 -9.75 0.33 -6.96
CA ILE A 299 -10.64 0.35 -5.80
C ILE A 299 -11.61 1.53 -5.89
N LEU A 300 -11.08 2.70 -6.26
CA LEU A 300 -11.86 3.92 -6.47
C LEU A 300 -12.96 3.71 -7.53
N GLN A 301 -12.61 3.12 -8.67
CA GLN A 301 -13.53 2.90 -9.79
C GLN A 301 -14.52 1.75 -9.57
N SER A 302 -14.14 0.70 -8.84
CA SER A 302 -14.93 -0.53 -8.75
C SER A 302 -15.94 -0.55 -7.60
N SER A 303 -15.59 -0.01 -6.43
CA SER A 303 -16.44 -0.13 -5.24
C SER A 303 -16.55 1.16 -4.43
N LEU A 304 -15.46 1.89 -4.23
CA LEU A 304 -15.40 2.94 -3.20
C LEU A 304 -16.41 4.07 -3.43
N ILE A 305 -16.60 4.50 -4.68
CA ILE A 305 -17.59 5.53 -5.04
C ILE A 305 -19.00 5.05 -4.68
N ALA A 306 -19.38 3.86 -5.14
CA ALA A 306 -20.71 3.30 -4.92
C ALA A 306 -20.98 3.02 -3.43
N ASP A 307 -19.97 2.57 -2.70
CA ASP A 307 -20.05 2.32 -1.27
C ASP A 307 -20.27 3.62 -0.49
N TYR A 308 -19.60 4.70 -0.86
CA TYR A 308 -19.80 6.00 -0.22
C TYR A 308 -21.12 6.67 -0.59
N GLU A 309 -21.64 6.47 -1.80
CA GLU A 309 -23.00 6.91 -2.18
C GLU A 309 -24.05 6.21 -1.30
N LYS A 310 -23.98 4.88 -1.19
CA LYS A 310 -24.88 4.11 -0.30
C LYS A 310 -24.73 4.50 1.17
N MET A 311 -23.50 4.73 1.61
CA MET A 311 -23.22 5.16 2.99
C MET A 311 -23.83 6.53 3.26
N MET A 312 -23.71 7.47 2.31
CA MET A 312 -24.32 8.79 2.40
C MET A 312 -25.84 8.69 2.51
N GLU A 313 -26.50 7.91 1.64
CA GLU A 313 -27.95 7.66 1.70
C GLU A 313 -28.38 7.08 3.05
N LYS A 314 -27.63 6.08 3.56
CA LYS A 314 -27.86 5.48 4.88
C LYS A 314 -27.82 6.55 5.98
N TYR A 315 -26.77 7.35 6.02
CA TYR A 315 -26.59 8.36 7.07
C TYR A 315 -27.56 9.53 6.96
N GLU A 316 -27.95 9.94 5.75
CA GLU A 316 -29.02 10.92 5.55
C GLU A 316 -30.37 10.37 6.05
N SER A 317 -30.66 9.08 5.82
CA SER A 317 -31.85 8.42 6.38
C SER A 317 -31.83 8.42 7.92
N ILE A 318 -30.69 8.12 8.55
CA ILE A 318 -30.54 8.14 10.01
C ILE A 318 -30.84 9.54 10.58
N LEU A 319 -30.38 10.61 9.92
CA LEU A 319 -30.62 11.98 10.36
C LEU A 319 -32.09 12.40 10.23
N ASN A 320 -32.80 11.90 9.22
CA ASN A 320 -34.17 12.30 8.90
C ASN A 320 -35.23 11.43 9.59
N ASN A 321 -34.93 10.16 9.85
CA ASN A 321 -35.88 9.17 10.34
C ASN A 321 -35.49 8.66 11.72
N LYS A 322 -35.85 9.41 12.77
CA LYS A 322 -35.68 8.93 14.15
C LYS A 322 -36.66 7.78 14.44
N PRO A 323 -36.25 6.73 15.17
CA PRO A 323 -37.14 5.63 15.50
C PRO A 323 -38.34 6.10 16.32
N ASP A 324 -39.53 5.63 15.97
CA ASP A 324 -40.75 5.86 16.72
C ASP A 324 -41.12 4.65 17.59
N THR A 325 -41.16 4.85 18.91
CA THR A 325 -41.55 3.83 19.90
C THR A 325 -43.03 3.89 20.29
N THR A 326 -43.76 4.90 19.84
CA THR A 326 -45.14 5.18 20.26
C THR A 326 -46.06 4.00 20.05
N ASN A 327 -45.96 3.35 18.88
CA ASN A 327 -46.79 2.19 18.53
C ASN A 327 -46.55 0.99 19.47
N VAL A 328 -45.29 0.72 19.85
CA VAL A 328 -44.97 -0.37 20.77
C VAL A 328 -45.59 -0.12 22.14
N PHE A 329 -45.56 1.12 22.64
CA PHE A 329 -46.18 1.47 23.91
C PHE A 329 -47.71 1.37 23.88
N ILE A 330 -48.34 1.77 22.77
CA ILE A 330 -49.79 1.62 22.57
C ILE A 330 -50.18 0.13 22.61
N ILE A 331 -49.45 -0.73 21.89
CA ILE A 331 -49.67 -2.17 21.85
C ILE A 331 -49.47 -2.78 23.24
N ARG A 332 -48.41 -2.42 23.96
CA ARG A 332 -48.16 -2.90 25.34
C ARG A 332 -49.23 -2.47 26.32
N LYS A 333 -49.79 -1.26 26.18
CA LYS A 333 -50.93 -0.80 26.97
C LYS A 333 -52.16 -1.66 26.69
N LYS A 334 -52.44 -1.97 25.41
CA LYS A 334 -53.52 -2.90 25.01
C LYS A 334 -53.31 -4.29 25.61
N LEU A 335 -52.09 -4.84 25.55
CA LEU A 335 -51.74 -6.12 26.19
C LEU A 335 -51.98 -6.09 27.70
N LYS A 336 -51.59 -5.01 28.39
CA LYS A 336 -51.80 -4.89 29.84
C LYS A 336 -53.29 -4.95 30.20
N VAL A 337 -54.14 -4.27 29.45
CA VAL A 337 -55.60 -4.30 29.63
C VAL A 337 -56.15 -5.70 29.37
N LEU A 338 -55.80 -6.33 28.25
CA LEU A 338 -56.27 -7.67 27.89
C LEU A 338 -55.80 -8.75 28.89
N LYS A 339 -54.55 -8.68 29.35
CA LYS A 339 -54.03 -9.58 30.41
C LYS A 339 -54.77 -9.39 31.73
N SER A 340 -55.15 -8.16 32.07
CA SER A 340 -55.96 -7.90 33.27
C SER A 340 -57.35 -8.51 33.14
N LYS A 341 -58.04 -8.27 32.01
CA LYS A 341 -59.33 -8.90 31.71
C LYS A 341 -59.25 -10.42 31.79
N HIS A 342 -58.15 -11.01 31.31
CA HIS A 342 -57.96 -12.46 31.33
C HIS A 342 -57.80 -13.00 32.74
N ARG A 343 -57.09 -12.28 33.63
CA ARG A 343 -56.97 -12.68 35.03
C ARG A 343 -58.30 -12.56 35.78
N HIS A 344 -59.07 -11.50 35.55
CA HIS A 344 -60.39 -11.34 36.16
C HIS A 344 -61.34 -12.44 35.70
N LEU A 345 -61.41 -12.68 34.38
CA LEU A 345 -62.28 -13.72 33.85
C LEU A 345 -61.93 -15.13 34.33
N LEU A 346 -60.63 -15.41 34.56
CA LEU A 346 -60.22 -16.68 35.19
C LEU A 346 -60.60 -16.77 36.66
N ALA A 347 -60.54 -15.66 37.40
CA ALA A 347 -61.00 -15.64 38.80
C ALA A 347 -62.51 -15.84 38.86
N ASP A 348 -63.28 -15.14 38.01
CA ASP A 348 -64.74 -15.28 37.93
C ASP A 348 -65.14 -16.74 37.61
N ILE A 349 -64.44 -17.41 36.71
CA ILE A 349 -64.68 -18.84 36.40
C ILE A 349 -64.37 -19.72 37.63
N ASN A 350 -63.22 -19.50 38.28
CA ASN A 350 -62.82 -20.31 39.44
C ASN A 350 -63.75 -20.11 40.64
N ASP A 351 -64.24 -18.89 40.86
CA ASP A 351 -65.17 -18.57 41.95
C ASP A 351 -66.53 -19.28 41.73
N ILE A 352 -67.03 -19.31 40.49
CA ILE A 352 -68.27 -20.03 40.11
C ILE A 352 -68.08 -21.55 40.19
N GLU A 353 -66.91 -22.07 39.83
CA GLU A 353 -66.63 -23.51 39.95
C GLU A 353 -66.53 -24.00 41.42
N GLU A 354 -66.25 -23.11 42.37
CA GLU A 354 -66.20 -23.42 43.81
C GLU A 354 -67.60 -23.40 44.48
N ASP A 355 -68.56 -22.65 43.92
CA ASP A 355 -69.96 -22.53 44.40
C ASP A 355 -70.87 -23.55 43.67
N SER A 356 -71.07 -24.71 44.29
CA SER A 356 -71.66 -25.90 43.63
C SER A 356 -73.19 -25.90 43.55
N GLU A 357 -73.79 -25.03 42.72
CA GLU A 357 -75.23 -25.10 42.35
C GLU A 357 -75.43 -25.46 40.85
N GLU A 358 -76.29 -26.44 40.55
CA GLU A 358 -76.50 -27.02 39.20
C GLU A 358 -76.93 -26.01 38.10
N ASN A 359 -77.44 -24.83 38.48
CA ASN A 359 -77.84 -23.76 37.56
C ASN A 359 -76.67 -22.88 37.05
N GLU A 360 -75.44 -23.07 37.56
CA GLU A 360 -74.28 -22.26 37.17
C GLU A 360 -73.53 -22.77 35.93
N SER A 361 -73.82 -24.00 35.47
CA SER A 361 -73.19 -24.62 34.30
C SER A 361 -73.28 -23.80 33.00
N VAL A 362 -74.43 -23.15 32.75
CA VAL A 362 -74.64 -22.31 31.54
C VAL A 362 -73.85 -20.99 31.63
N ASN A 363 -73.61 -20.47 32.84
CA ASN A 363 -72.81 -19.26 33.04
C ASN A 363 -71.31 -19.53 32.84
N VAL A 364 -70.84 -20.73 33.23
CA VAL A 364 -69.45 -21.15 33.00
C VAL A 364 -69.15 -21.27 31.50
N GLU A 365 -70.00 -21.94 30.71
CA GLU A 365 -69.78 -22.09 29.26
C GLU A 365 -69.67 -20.73 28.53
N LEU A 366 -70.48 -19.74 28.92
CA LEU A 366 -70.46 -18.40 28.33
C LEU A 366 -69.20 -17.61 28.73
N LEU A 367 -68.68 -17.81 29.94
CA LEU A 367 -67.40 -17.23 30.38
C LEU A 367 -66.22 -17.92 29.70
N GLU A 368 -66.28 -19.22 29.47
CA GLU A 368 -65.26 -19.96 28.70
C GLU A 368 -65.19 -19.50 27.23
N GLU A 369 -66.33 -19.20 26.60
CA GLU A 369 -66.34 -18.67 25.23
C GLU A 369 -65.71 -17.28 25.16
N LYS A 370 -66.04 -16.39 26.11
CA LYS A 370 -65.38 -15.09 26.29
C LYS A 370 -63.88 -15.24 26.55
N LEU A 371 -63.47 -16.27 27.28
CA LEU A 371 -62.05 -16.57 27.53
C LEU A 371 -61.34 -17.03 26.26
N LYS A 372 -61.99 -17.85 25.43
CA LYS A 372 -61.47 -18.25 24.10
C LYS A 372 -61.33 -17.05 23.17
N GLU A 373 -62.29 -16.14 23.15
CA GLU A 373 -62.20 -14.88 22.40
C GLU A 373 -61.06 -13.99 22.90
N LEU A 374 -60.97 -13.78 24.22
CA LEU A 374 -59.92 -12.97 24.83
C LEU A 374 -58.51 -13.55 24.62
N ARG A 375 -58.37 -14.88 24.59
CA ARG A 375 -57.13 -15.57 24.23
C ARG A 375 -56.74 -15.33 22.76
N ARG A 376 -57.72 -15.32 21.84
CA ARG A 376 -57.49 -14.96 20.42
C ARG A 376 -57.03 -13.51 20.31
N ASP A 377 -57.71 -12.58 20.99
CA ASP A 377 -57.32 -11.16 21.00
C ASP A 377 -55.92 -10.95 21.57
N LEU A 378 -55.59 -11.60 22.69
CA LEU A 378 -54.24 -11.58 23.25
C LEU A 378 -53.21 -12.06 22.24
N HIS A 379 -53.50 -13.16 21.54
CA HIS A 379 -52.60 -13.71 20.53
C HIS A 379 -52.33 -12.71 19.39
N TYR A 380 -53.37 -12.08 18.84
CA TYR A 380 -53.19 -11.08 17.77
C TYR A 380 -52.32 -9.91 18.24
N VAL A 381 -52.59 -9.37 19.43
CA VAL A 381 -51.83 -8.22 19.94
C VAL A 381 -50.38 -8.61 20.26
N PHE A 382 -50.10 -9.84 20.68
CA PHE A 382 -48.72 -10.34 20.82
C PHE A 382 -47.99 -10.42 19.48
N VAL A 383 -48.64 -10.87 18.41
CA VAL A 383 -48.04 -10.91 17.07
C VAL A 383 -47.74 -9.48 16.58
N GLU A 384 -48.65 -8.53 16.84
CA GLU A 384 -48.43 -7.11 16.55
C GLU A 384 -47.24 -6.55 17.34
N GLU A 385 -47.12 -6.85 18.63
CA GLU A 385 -45.97 -6.44 19.46
C GLU A 385 -44.66 -6.97 18.89
N LEU A 386 -44.60 -8.26 18.52
CA LEU A 386 -43.40 -8.86 17.96
C LEU A 386 -42.99 -8.21 16.63
N LYS A 387 -43.96 -7.83 15.80
CA LYS A 387 -43.70 -7.16 14.52
C LYS A 387 -43.08 -5.79 14.74
N GLU A 388 -43.61 -4.98 15.65
CA GLU A 388 -43.08 -3.65 15.95
C GLU A 388 -41.73 -3.72 16.69
N MET A 389 -41.56 -4.67 17.63
CA MET A 389 -40.28 -4.91 18.29
C MET A 389 -39.18 -5.33 17.30
N ARG A 390 -39.52 -6.11 16.25
CA ARG A 390 -38.57 -6.45 15.18
C ARG A 390 -38.19 -5.24 14.33
N LYS A 391 -39.13 -4.34 14.04
CA LYS A 391 -38.80 -3.08 13.33
C LYS A 391 -37.82 -2.24 14.14
N LEU A 392 -38.02 -2.11 15.45
CA LEU A 392 -37.07 -1.41 16.33
C LEU A 392 -35.73 -2.13 16.40
N LEU A 393 -35.72 -3.47 16.42
CA LEU A 393 -34.48 -4.24 16.42
C LEU A 393 -33.66 -4.04 15.13
N ASN A 394 -34.32 -3.91 13.97
CA ASN A 394 -33.62 -3.63 12.72
C ASN A 394 -32.95 -2.24 12.72
N LEU A 395 -33.46 -1.29 13.50
CA LEU A 395 -32.89 0.04 13.67
C LEU A 395 -31.85 0.12 14.80
N TYR A 396 -31.73 -0.95 15.59
CA TYR A 396 -30.93 -0.95 16.81
C TYR A 396 -29.43 -0.70 16.57
N GLU A 397 -28.88 -1.18 15.44
CA GLU A 397 -27.47 -0.94 15.10
C GLU A 397 -27.18 0.52 14.78
N ASP A 398 -28.14 1.23 14.18
CA ASP A 398 -28.00 2.63 13.80
C ASP A 398 -28.38 3.58 14.94
N PHE A 399 -29.19 3.11 15.91
CA PHE A 399 -29.69 3.87 17.05
C PHE A 399 -29.43 3.14 18.39
N PRO A 400 -28.16 3.05 18.84
CA PRO A 400 -27.80 2.40 20.10
C PRO A 400 -28.44 3.02 21.35
N GLU A 401 -28.88 4.28 21.28
CA GLU A 401 -29.56 4.98 22.36
C GLU A 401 -30.92 4.36 22.71
N LEU A 402 -31.52 3.56 21.83
CA LEU A 402 -32.85 2.98 22.05
C LEU A 402 -32.94 2.15 23.33
N SER A 403 -31.91 1.35 23.64
CA SER A 403 -31.87 0.57 24.90
C SER A 403 -31.72 1.45 26.13
N GLN A 404 -31.06 2.60 26.01
CA GLN A 404 -30.83 3.52 27.12
C GLN A 404 -32.04 4.42 27.40
N LEU A 405 -32.73 4.86 26.34
CA LEU A 405 -33.93 5.69 26.43
C LEU A 405 -35.15 4.89 26.89
N TYR A 406 -35.25 3.63 26.48
CA TYR A 406 -36.41 2.78 26.74
C TYR A 406 -36.02 1.41 27.32
N PRO A 407 -35.44 1.38 28.54
CA PRO A 407 -34.99 0.13 29.17
C PRO A 407 -36.11 -0.89 29.37
N GLU A 408 -37.36 -0.43 29.52
CA GLU A 408 -38.56 -1.24 29.62
C GLU A 408 -38.86 -2.04 28.34
N LEU A 409 -38.34 -1.64 27.18
CA LEU A 409 -38.50 -2.41 25.94
C LEU A 409 -37.67 -3.69 25.98
N HIS A 410 -36.60 -3.75 26.79
CA HIS A 410 -35.71 -4.89 26.92
C HIS A 410 -35.15 -5.36 25.56
N LEU A 411 -34.79 -4.41 24.69
CA LEU A 411 -34.31 -4.67 23.33
C LEU A 411 -33.07 -5.58 23.31
N ASP A 412 -32.16 -5.44 24.28
CA ASP A 412 -30.96 -6.29 24.37
C ASP A 412 -31.32 -7.76 24.61
N LYS A 413 -32.30 -8.03 25.49
CA LYS A 413 -32.80 -9.38 25.75
C LYS A 413 -33.57 -9.92 24.54
N PHE A 414 -34.34 -9.07 23.87
CA PHE A 414 -35.07 -9.44 22.67
C PHE A 414 -34.13 -9.78 21.51
N LYS A 415 -33.02 -9.04 21.34
CA LYS A 415 -31.95 -9.31 20.39
C LYS A 415 -31.36 -10.71 20.63
N LEU A 416 -30.91 -10.99 21.86
CA LEU A 416 -30.37 -12.30 22.24
C LEU A 416 -31.37 -13.44 21.99
N MET A 417 -32.65 -13.22 22.31
CA MET A 417 -33.70 -14.19 22.05
C MET A 417 -33.88 -14.45 20.54
N MET A 418 -33.90 -13.40 19.72
CA MET A 418 -34.05 -13.52 18.26
C MET A 418 -32.83 -14.16 17.59
N GLU A 419 -31.62 -13.86 18.04
CA GLU A 419 -30.37 -14.47 17.57
C GLU A 419 -30.31 -15.96 17.95
N SER A 420 -30.72 -16.32 19.17
CA SER A 420 -30.84 -17.74 19.57
C SER A 420 -31.95 -18.49 18.81
N ALA A 421 -32.98 -17.77 18.34
CA ALA A 421 -34.11 -18.32 17.61
C ALA A 421 -33.86 -18.41 16.09
N SER A 422 -32.79 -17.80 15.54
CA SER A 422 -32.45 -17.85 14.11
C SER A 422 -32.00 -19.25 13.63
N LEU A 423 -32.02 -20.26 14.51
CA LEU A 423 -31.85 -21.67 14.20
C LEU A 423 -33.17 -22.42 13.93
N ARG A 424 -34.36 -21.79 14.01
CA ARG A 424 -35.64 -22.44 13.66
C ARG A 424 -36.65 -21.54 12.94
N PRO A 425 -37.47 -22.07 12.01
CA PRO A 425 -38.46 -21.28 11.27
C PRO A 425 -39.58 -20.73 12.17
N ILE A 426 -40.15 -19.59 11.76
CA ILE A 426 -41.15 -18.79 12.48
C ILE A 426 -42.43 -19.57 12.86
N THR A 427 -42.78 -20.62 12.12
CA THR A 427 -43.90 -21.52 12.46
C THR A 427 -43.64 -22.35 13.72
N GLU A 428 -42.38 -22.62 14.07
CA GLU A 428 -42.03 -23.36 15.28
C GLU A 428 -41.94 -22.48 16.52
N LEU A 429 -41.71 -21.17 16.40
CA LEU A 429 -41.71 -20.26 17.56
C LEU A 429 -43.12 -20.00 18.10
N GLY A 430 -44.12 -19.92 17.22
CA GLY A 430 -45.53 -19.95 17.61
C GLY A 430 -45.89 -21.26 18.32
N ASN A 431 -45.36 -22.39 17.84
CA ASN A 431 -45.55 -23.71 18.45
C ASN A 431 -44.74 -23.93 19.75
N LEU A 432 -43.56 -23.31 19.89
CA LEU A 432 -42.78 -23.31 21.13
C LEU A 432 -43.45 -22.45 22.20
N TYR A 433 -44.14 -21.37 21.83
CA TYR A 433 -44.98 -20.60 22.75
C TYR A 433 -46.30 -21.30 23.06
N LEU A 434 -46.86 -22.10 22.14
CA LEU A 434 -47.94 -23.05 22.44
C LEU A 434 -47.47 -24.17 23.38
N SER A 435 -46.22 -24.63 23.25
CA SER A 435 -45.58 -25.55 24.19
C SER A 435 -45.33 -24.87 25.55
N ALA A 436 -44.84 -23.62 25.57
CA ALA A 436 -44.67 -22.85 26.79
C ALA A 436 -46.01 -22.45 27.44
N SER A 437 -47.07 -22.25 26.66
CA SER A 437 -48.44 -22.08 27.15
C SER A 437 -48.98 -23.39 27.71
N LYS A 438 -48.66 -24.55 27.11
CA LYS A 438 -48.94 -25.87 27.69
C LYS A 438 -48.09 -26.13 28.93
N LEU A 439 -46.87 -25.62 29.00
CA LEU A 439 -45.92 -25.77 30.10
C LEU A 439 -46.29 -24.85 31.27
N ILE A 440 -46.72 -23.61 31.00
CA ILE A 440 -47.32 -22.68 31.96
C ILE A 440 -48.67 -23.22 32.43
N SER A 441 -49.49 -23.80 31.53
CA SER A 441 -50.73 -24.48 31.91
C SER A 441 -50.46 -25.75 32.73
N TRP A 442 -49.39 -26.51 32.44
CA TRP A 442 -48.97 -27.67 33.23
C TRP A 442 -48.40 -27.27 34.59
N ILE A 443 -47.60 -26.21 34.67
CA ILE A 443 -47.07 -25.65 35.92
C ILE A 443 -48.22 -25.09 36.77
N LEU A 444 -49.20 -24.42 36.16
CA LEU A 444 -50.38 -23.94 36.87
C LEU A 444 -51.26 -25.10 37.37
N VAL A 445 -51.43 -26.16 36.57
CA VAL A 445 -52.17 -27.38 36.98
C VAL A 445 -51.43 -28.14 38.09
N LEU A 446 -50.10 -28.24 38.04
CA LEU A 446 -49.30 -28.84 39.10
C LEU A 446 -49.33 -28.00 40.38
N TYR A 447 -49.34 -26.67 40.25
CA TYR A 447 -49.44 -25.75 41.37
C TYR A 447 -50.83 -25.79 42.03
N THR A 448 -51.91 -25.90 41.26
CA THR A 448 -53.26 -26.08 41.81
C THR A 448 -53.44 -27.44 42.46
N HIS A 449 -52.94 -28.53 41.86
CA HIS A 449 -52.95 -29.86 42.49
C HIS A 449 -52.13 -29.92 43.79
N TYR A 450 -50.99 -29.21 43.84
CA TYR A 450 -50.20 -29.08 45.06
C TYR A 450 -50.96 -28.35 46.18
N LYS A 451 -51.62 -27.22 45.86
CA LYS A 451 -52.43 -26.47 46.83
C LYS A 451 -53.67 -27.23 47.31
N ILE A 452 -54.27 -28.05 46.46
CA ILE A 452 -55.40 -28.93 46.84
C ILE A 452 -54.91 -30.05 47.77
N ALA A 453 -53.77 -30.68 47.47
CA ALA A 453 -53.17 -31.71 48.34
C ALA A 453 -52.75 -31.17 49.72
N GLU A 454 -52.28 -29.92 49.78
CA GLU A 454 -51.93 -29.21 51.03
C GLU A 454 -53.18 -28.91 51.89
N LYS A 455 -54.30 -28.52 51.29
CA LYS A 455 -55.58 -28.30 51.99
C LYS A 455 -56.22 -29.59 52.52
N VAL A 456 -55.99 -30.73 51.88
CA VAL A 456 -56.59 -32.03 52.23
C VAL A 456 -55.69 -32.86 53.18
N GLY A 457 -54.54 -32.33 53.59
CA GLY A 457 -53.70 -32.92 54.64
C GLY A 457 -52.88 -34.14 54.20
N TYR A 458 -52.62 -34.33 52.90
CA TYR A 458 -51.75 -35.38 52.40
C TYR A 458 -50.29 -34.89 52.32
N PRO A 459 -49.32 -35.56 52.96
CA PRO A 459 -47.91 -35.23 52.75
C PRO A 459 -47.45 -35.88 51.44
N LEU A 460 -47.00 -35.07 50.48
CA LEU A 460 -46.33 -35.54 49.26
C LEU A 460 -44.84 -35.13 49.30
N PRO A 461 -43.95 -35.94 49.87
CA PRO A 461 -42.52 -35.70 49.81
C PRO A 461 -42.03 -36.07 48.41
N GLY A 462 -41.98 -35.08 47.51
CA GLY A 462 -41.44 -35.25 46.15
C GLY A 462 -41.82 -34.16 45.16
N MET A 463 -42.99 -33.51 45.32
CA MET A 463 -43.47 -32.53 44.34
C MET A 463 -42.77 -31.16 44.40
N GLN A 464 -42.20 -30.76 45.55
CA GLN A 464 -41.42 -29.51 45.64
C GLN A 464 -40.15 -29.52 44.77
N LYS A 465 -39.58 -30.70 44.47
CA LYS A 465 -38.40 -30.83 43.60
C LYS A 465 -38.72 -30.82 42.10
N ALA A 466 -39.99 -30.92 41.71
CA ALA A 466 -40.43 -30.93 40.32
C ALA A 466 -40.99 -29.57 39.84
N ILE A 467 -41.24 -28.64 40.77
CA ILE A 467 -41.76 -27.28 40.50
C ILE A 467 -40.63 -26.24 40.42
N ILE A 468 -39.50 -26.48 41.11
CA ILE A 468 -38.22 -25.77 40.90
C ILE A 468 -37.55 -26.35 39.66
#